data_AF-A0A653HB99-F1
#
_entry.id   AF-A0A653HB99-F1
#
_cell.length_a   1.000
_cell.length_b   1.000
_cell.length_c   1.000
_cell.angle_alpha   90.00
_cell.angle_beta   90.00
_cell.angle_gamma   90.00
#
_symmetry.space_group_name_H-M   'P 1'
#
loop_
_entity.id
_entity.type
_entity.pdbx_description
1 polymer ?
#
loop_
_entity_poly.entity_id
_entity_poly.type
_entity_poly.pdbx_seq_one_letter_code
_entity_poly.pdbx_strand_id
1 'polypeptide(L)'
;MWLKEKLYSYYKICGFTCFMLYIFLYVLTYEQYELFVGFMAFTSSIINFGAPLAYIVILSLQATSLVCSFLWLIYGLTLKDGFIILPNLCGFILSLLQLILIFIYSNNKNIKNFSIDSEIDNEARHSNIVITDKD
;
A
#
# COMPACT_ATOMS: atom_id res chain seq x y z
N MET A 1 -30.16 13.10 19.94
CA MET A 1 -30.79 13.89 18.85
C MET A 1 -29.77 14.23 17.77
N TRP A 2 -28.63 14.82 18.15
CA TRP A 2 -27.52 15.21 17.27
C TRP A 2 -27.00 14.15 16.26
N LEU A 3 -26.87 12.89 16.69
CA LEU A 3 -26.37 11.81 15.81
C LEU A 3 -27.36 11.45 14.69
N LYS A 4 -28.67 11.53 14.97
CA LYS A 4 -29.72 11.22 13.98
C LYS A 4 -29.77 12.27 12.89
N GLU A 5 -29.51 13.54 13.22
CA GLU A 5 -29.47 14.64 12.25
C GLU A 5 -28.25 14.55 11.33
N LYS A 6 -27.08 14.17 11.86
CA LYS A 6 -25.88 13.89 11.04
C LYS A 6 -26.09 12.70 10.11
N LEU A 7 -26.69 11.62 10.61
CA LEU A 7 -27.00 10.43 9.80
C LEU A 7 -28.06 10.74 8.73
N TYR A 8 -29.05 11.56 9.08
CA TYR A 8 -30.08 12.07 8.16
C TYR A 8 -29.47 12.99 7.07
N SER A 9 -28.46 13.78 7.40
CA SER A 9 -27.72 14.54 6.40
C SER A 9 -26.90 13.62 5.48
N TYR A 10 -26.25 12.61 6.05
CA TYR A 10 -25.38 11.69 5.32
C TYR A 10 -26.14 10.86 4.26
N TYR A 11 -27.30 10.28 4.60
CA TYR A 11 -28.05 9.48 3.62
C TYR A 11 -28.60 10.33 2.46
N LYS A 12 -28.92 11.62 2.70
CA LYS A 12 -29.36 12.55 1.64
C LYS A 12 -28.24 12.85 0.65
N ILE A 13 -27.06 13.20 1.16
CA ILE A 13 -25.88 13.42 0.32
C ILE A 13 -25.53 12.14 -0.44
N CYS A 14 -25.49 10.98 0.23
CA CYS A 14 -25.18 9.70 -0.41
C CYS A 14 -26.20 9.36 -1.52
N GLY A 15 -27.49 9.53 -1.25
CA GLY A 15 -28.55 9.28 -2.22
C GLY A 15 -28.50 10.22 -3.44
N PHE A 16 -28.24 11.50 -3.23
CA PHE A 16 -28.07 12.46 -4.33
C PHE A 16 -26.86 12.13 -5.21
N THR A 17 -25.73 11.78 -4.58
CA THR A 17 -24.53 11.34 -5.30
C THR A 17 -24.79 10.07 -6.10
N CYS A 18 -25.46 9.06 -5.53
CA CYS A 18 -25.83 7.84 -6.25
C CYS A 18 -26.77 8.11 -7.43
N PHE A 19 -27.73 9.01 -7.27
CA PHE A 19 -28.69 9.35 -8.32
C PHE A 19 -28.03 10.14 -9.47
N MET A 20 -27.12 11.06 -9.14
CA MET A 20 -26.29 11.77 -10.13
C MET A 20 -25.36 10.82 -10.87
N LEU A 21 -24.76 9.85 -10.18
CA LEU A 21 -23.95 8.80 -10.81
C LEU A 21 -24.80 7.92 -11.75
N TYR A 22 -26.00 7.51 -11.31
CA TYR A 22 -26.91 6.71 -12.14
C TYR A 22 -27.32 7.43 -13.43
N ILE A 23 -27.69 8.72 -13.33
CA ILE A 23 -28.04 9.54 -14.50
C ILE A 23 -26.83 9.74 -15.42
N PHE A 24 -25.65 10.01 -14.84
CA PHE A 24 -24.42 10.19 -15.61
C PHE A 24 -24.03 8.92 -16.37
N LEU A 25 -24.21 7.74 -15.76
CA LEU A 25 -24.04 6.44 -16.40
C LEU A 25 -25.08 6.18 -17.50
N TYR A 26 -26.31 6.67 -17.33
CA TYR A 26 -27.40 6.46 -18.29
C TYR A 26 -27.27 7.34 -19.55
N VAL A 27 -26.65 8.51 -19.44
CA VAL A 27 -26.45 9.47 -20.54
C VAL A 27 -25.22 9.15 -21.40
N LEU A 28 -24.31 8.32 -20.91
CA LEU A 28 -22.99 8.10 -21.50
C LEU A 28 -22.98 6.84 -22.38
N THR A 29 -22.54 6.98 -23.64
CA THR A 29 -22.38 5.87 -24.59
C THR A 29 -21.40 4.82 -24.02
N TYR A 30 -21.63 3.53 -24.28
CA TYR A 30 -20.88 2.40 -23.70
C TYR A 30 -19.35 2.60 -23.64
N GLU A 31 -18.70 3.11 -24.70
CA GLU A 31 -17.25 3.36 -24.70
C GLU A 31 -16.78 4.47 -23.74
N GLN A 32 -17.57 5.55 -23.57
CA GLN A 32 -17.20 6.69 -22.74
C GLN A 32 -17.39 6.39 -21.24
N TYR A 33 -18.38 5.55 -20.91
CA TYR A 33 -18.63 5.03 -19.57
C TYR A 33 -17.43 4.25 -19.02
N GLU A 34 -16.91 3.36 -19.87
CA GLU A 34 -15.79 2.50 -19.58
C GLU A 34 -14.54 3.34 -19.21
N LEU A 35 -14.20 4.34 -20.03
CA LEU A 35 -13.07 5.25 -19.78
C LEU A 35 -13.20 6.02 -18.44
N PHE A 36 -14.40 6.52 -18.14
CA PHE A 36 -14.63 7.34 -16.95
C PHE A 36 -14.54 6.54 -15.65
N VAL A 37 -15.17 5.36 -15.60
CA VAL A 37 -15.06 4.45 -14.45
C VAL A 37 -13.62 3.96 -14.28
N GLY A 38 -12.90 3.73 -15.38
CA GLY A 38 -11.47 3.44 -15.38
C GLY A 38 -10.62 4.53 -14.71
N PHE A 39 -10.88 5.81 -15.01
CA PHE A 39 -10.16 6.94 -14.40
C PHE A 39 -10.46 7.09 -12.90
N MET A 40 -11.71 6.87 -12.51
CA MET A 40 -12.11 6.87 -11.10
C MET A 40 -11.49 5.71 -10.32
N ALA A 41 -11.45 4.51 -10.92
CA ALA A 41 -10.79 3.33 -10.36
C ALA A 41 -9.29 3.56 -10.21
N PHE A 42 -8.64 4.15 -11.23
CA PHE A 42 -7.22 4.53 -11.18
C PHE A 42 -6.92 5.49 -10.03
N THR A 43 -7.75 6.53 -9.86
CA THR A 43 -7.60 7.51 -8.78
C THR A 43 -7.81 6.87 -7.40
N SER A 44 -8.85 6.02 -7.26
CA SER A 44 -9.11 5.26 -6.03
C SER A 44 -7.98 4.30 -5.70
N SER A 45 -7.39 3.66 -6.71
CA SER A 45 -6.22 2.80 -6.56
C SER A 45 -5.02 3.59 -6.03
N ILE A 46 -4.70 4.76 -6.60
CA ILE A 46 -3.62 5.63 -6.11
C ILE A 46 -3.82 5.98 -4.62
N ILE A 47 -5.03 6.39 -4.24
CA ILE A 47 -5.36 6.73 -2.85
C ILE A 47 -5.19 5.51 -1.94
N ASN A 48 -5.63 4.33 -2.40
CA ASN A 48 -5.50 3.08 -1.66
C ASN A 48 -4.03 2.65 -1.47
N PHE A 49 -3.12 3.00 -2.39
CA PHE A 49 -1.68 2.71 -2.24
C PHE A 49 -0.93 3.66 -1.30
N GLY A 50 -1.53 4.80 -0.93
CA GLY A 50 -0.98 5.69 0.10
C GLY A 50 -1.09 5.11 1.52
N ALA A 51 -2.13 4.31 1.79
CA ALA A 51 -2.39 3.77 3.13
C ALA A 51 -1.32 2.76 3.61
N PRO A 52 -0.84 1.80 2.80
CA PRO A 52 0.25 0.91 3.19
C PRO A 52 1.61 1.62 3.29
N LEU A 53 1.80 2.74 2.57
CA LEU A 53 3.04 3.54 2.63
C LEU A 53 3.22 4.22 4.00
N ALA A 54 2.12 4.53 4.69
CA ALA A 54 2.16 4.99 6.08
C ALA A 54 2.58 3.88 7.07
N TYR A 55 2.47 2.60 6.68
CA TYR A 55 2.73 1.42 7.50
C TYR A 55 3.80 0.49 6.88
N ILE A 56 4.93 1.04 6.43
CA ILE A 56 6.11 0.31 5.90
C ILE A 56 6.69 -0.80 6.82
N VAL A 57 6.09 -1.07 7.97
CA VAL A 57 6.58 -1.98 9.00
C VAL A 57 6.02 -3.41 8.83
N ILE A 58 4.90 -3.62 8.14
CA ILE A 58 4.22 -4.93 8.09
C ILE A 58 4.45 -5.64 6.74
N LEU A 59 5.61 -6.27 6.59
CA LEU A 59 6.00 -7.04 5.39
C LEU A 59 4.89 -8.00 4.89
N SER A 60 4.20 -8.66 5.82
CA SER A 60 3.11 -9.62 5.53
C SER A 60 1.94 -8.98 4.79
N LEU A 61 1.63 -7.71 5.09
CA LEU A 61 0.52 -6.98 4.50
C LEU A 61 0.83 -6.59 3.05
N GLN A 62 2.05 -6.11 2.80
CA GLN A 62 2.54 -5.84 1.45
C GLN A 62 2.58 -7.10 0.58
N ALA A 63 3.09 -8.22 1.12
CA ALA A 63 3.14 -9.49 0.39
C ALA A 63 1.74 -9.99 0.00
N THR A 64 0.77 -9.90 0.91
CA THR A 64 -0.63 -10.29 0.64
C THR A 64 -1.27 -9.38 -0.41
N SER A 65 -0.99 -8.09 -0.36
CA SER A 65 -1.49 -7.11 -1.33
C SER A 65 -0.91 -7.32 -2.74
N LEU A 66 0.37 -7.70 -2.81
CA LEU A 66 1.05 -8.04 -4.06
C LEU A 66 0.40 -9.29 -4.70
N VAL A 67 0.21 -10.35 -3.92
CA VAL A 67 -0.46 -11.58 -4.37
C VAL A 67 -1.89 -11.28 -4.82
N CYS A 68 -2.66 -10.55 -4.03
CA CYS A 68 -4.02 -10.15 -4.39
C CYS A 68 -4.06 -9.39 -5.72
N SER A 69 -3.21 -8.37 -5.89
CA SER A 69 -3.12 -7.59 -7.13
C SER A 69 -2.71 -8.45 -8.32
N PHE A 70 -1.81 -9.41 -8.12
CA PHE A 70 -1.37 -10.35 -9.15
C PHE A 70 -2.49 -11.30 -9.60
N LEU A 71 -3.29 -11.84 -8.66
CA LEU A 71 -4.44 -12.66 -9.01
C LEU A 71 -5.48 -11.87 -9.81
N TRP A 72 -5.77 -10.63 -9.41
CA TRP A 72 -6.70 -9.76 -10.14
C TRP A 72 -6.19 -9.34 -11.52
N LEU A 73 -4.87 -9.20 -11.67
CA LEU A 73 -4.22 -8.93 -12.96
C LEU A 73 -4.39 -10.14 -13.89
N ILE A 74 -4.14 -11.36 -13.42
CA ILE A 74 -4.39 -12.59 -14.18
C ILE A 74 -5.87 -12.74 -14.55
N TYR A 75 -6.77 -12.41 -13.61
CA TYR A 75 -8.21 -12.40 -13.84
C TYR A 75 -8.60 -11.41 -14.95
N GLY A 76 -8.10 -10.18 -14.90
CA GLY A 76 -8.32 -9.17 -15.94
C GLY A 76 -7.76 -9.60 -17.30
N LEU A 77 -6.57 -10.22 -17.32
CA LEU A 77 -5.97 -10.77 -18.55
C LEU A 77 -6.82 -11.89 -19.16
N THR A 78 -7.38 -12.77 -18.32
CA THR A 78 -8.25 -13.88 -18.76
C THR A 78 -9.54 -13.34 -19.41
N LEU A 79 -10.09 -12.27 -18.83
CA LEU A 79 -11.28 -11.59 -19.36
C LEU A 79 -10.97 -10.61 -20.51
N LYS A 80 -9.69 -10.34 -20.79
CA LYS A 80 -9.22 -9.29 -21.72
C LYS A 80 -9.83 -7.92 -21.42
N ASP A 81 -10.09 -7.64 -20.15
CA ASP A 81 -10.71 -6.40 -19.70
C ASP A 81 -9.65 -5.41 -19.22
N GLY A 82 -9.42 -4.37 -20.02
CA GLY A 82 -8.45 -3.31 -19.73
C GLY A 82 -8.74 -2.55 -18.44
N PHE A 83 -10.00 -2.44 -18.02
CA PHE A 83 -10.40 -1.69 -16.82
C PHE A 83 -10.05 -2.41 -15.53
N ILE A 84 -9.97 -3.73 -15.58
CA ILE A 84 -9.48 -4.55 -14.47
C ILE A 84 -7.95 -4.60 -14.51
N ILE A 85 -7.35 -4.71 -15.70
CA ILE A 85 -5.89 -4.83 -15.85
C ILE A 85 -5.18 -3.54 -15.41
N LEU A 86 -5.59 -2.36 -15.86
CA LEU A 86 -4.89 -1.10 -15.62
C LEU A 86 -4.67 -0.78 -14.13
N PRO A 87 -5.70 -0.73 -13.27
CA PRO A 87 -5.53 -0.39 -11.85
C PRO A 87 -4.77 -1.47 -11.07
N ASN A 88 -4.99 -2.76 -11.40
CA ASN A 88 -4.31 -3.88 -10.73
C ASN A 88 -2.84 -4.02 -11.16
N LEU A 89 -2.50 -3.68 -12.41
CA LEU A 89 -1.12 -3.59 -12.87
C LEU A 89 -0.35 -2.49 -12.13
N CYS A 90 -0.94 -1.29 -12.01
CA CYS A 90 -0.35 -0.23 -11.20
C CYS A 90 -0.16 -0.69 -9.75
N GLY A 91 -1.17 -1.33 -9.16
CA GLY A 91 -1.09 -1.84 -7.79
C GLY A 91 -0.04 -2.92 -7.56
N PHE A 92 0.13 -3.80 -8.55
CA PHE A 92 1.20 -4.80 -8.54
C PHE A 92 2.59 -4.14 -8.57
N ILE A 93 2.82 -3.18 -9.48
CA ILE A 93 4.11 -2.46 -9.58
C ILE A 93 4.41 -1.70 -8.29
N LEU A 94 3.42 -1.00 -7.72
CA LEU A 94 3.56 -0.27 -6.48
C LEU A 94 3.84 -1.20 -5.29
N SER A 95 3.14 -2.32 -5.18
CA SER A 95 3.36 -3.32 -4.12
C SER A 95 4.75 -3.95 -4.23
N LEU A 96 5.22 -4.20 -5.45
CA LEU A 96 6.57 -4.70 -5.72
C LEU A 96 7.64 -3.69 -5.32
N LEU A 97 7.46 -2.40 -5.67
CA LEU A 97 8.36 -1.33 -5.28
C LEU A 97 8.45 -1.19 -3.76
N GLN A 98 7.31 -1.29 -3.06
CA GLN A 98 7.27 -1.26 -1.59
C GLN A 98 8.04 -2.43 -0.97
N LEU A 99 7.87 -3.64 -1.51
CA LEU A 99 8.60 -4.82 -1.04
C LEU A 99 10.12 -4.66 -1.20
N ILE A 100 10.56 -4.12 -2.34
CA ILE A 100 11.98 -3.84 -2.62
C ILE A 100 12.53 -2.79 -1.64
N LEU A 101 11.78 -1.71 -1.37
CA LEU A 101 12.19 -0.67 -0.42
C LEU A 101 12.36 -1.23 1.00
N ILE A 102 11.41 -2.05 1.46
CA ILE A 102 11.48 -2.71 2.78
C ILE A 102 12.73 -3.61 2.84
N PHE A 103 13.02 -4.36 1.79
CA PHE A 103 14.18 -5.24 1.73
C PHE A 103 15.50 -4.45 1.85
N ILE A 104 15.65 -3.36 1.09
CA ILE A 104 16.84 -2.49 1.15
C ILE A 104 16.99 -1.84 2.54
N TYR A 105 15.89 -1.33 3.11
CA TYR A 105 15.94 -0.67 4.42
C TYR A 105 16.22 -1.65 5.57
N SER A 106 15.63 -2.85 5.53
CA SER A 106 15.85 -3.91 6.53
C SER A 106 17.31 -4.38 6.56
N ASN A 107 17.94 -4.49 5.38
CA ASN A 107 19.33 -4.91 5.28
C ASN A 107 20.28 -3.88 5.91
N ASN A 108 20.05 -2.58 5.69
CA ASN A 108 20.85 -1.52 6.29
C ASN A 108 20.77 -1.46 7.83
N LYS A 109 19.62 -1.83 8.40
CA LYS A 109 19.44 -1.87 9.86
C LYS A 109 20.22 -3.02 10.50
N ASN A 110 20.23 -4.19 9.86
CA ASN A 110 21.02 -5.34 10.31
C ASN A 110 22.53 -5.04 10.27
N ILE A 111 23.01 -4.38 9.21
CA ILE A 111 24.42 -4.02 9.08
C ILE A 111 24.85 -3.05 10.19
N LYS A 112 24.04 -2.02 10.47
CA LYS A 112 24.34 -1.07 11.56
C LYS A 112 24.38 -1.73 12.94
N ASN A 113 23.41 -2.59 13.24
CA ASN A 113 23.39 -3.29 14.52
C ASN A 113 24.60 -4.20 14.68
N PHE A 114 24.96 -4.95 13.64
CA PHE A 114 26.16 -5.81 13.63
C PHE A 114 27.44 -5.01 13.88
N SER A 115 27.60 -3.84 13.25
CA SER A 115 28.76 -2.97 13.51
C SER A 115 28.80 -2.43 14.94
N ILE A 116 27.66 -2.05 15.52
CA ILE A 116 27.59 -1.52 16.89
C ILE A 116 27.89 -2.61 17.92
N ASP A 117 27.31 -3.81 17.74
CA ASP A 117 27.59 -4.95 18.61
C ASP A 117 29.08 -5.33 18.57
N SER A 118 29.70 -5.25 17.38
CA SER A 118 31.13 -5.50 17.23
C SER A 118 32.03 -4.43 17.89
N GLU A 119 31.62 -3.17 17.93
CA GLU A 119 32.36 -2.09 18.62
C GLU A 119 32.27 -2.24 20.14
N ILE A 120 31.07 -2.53 20.66
CA ILE A 120 30.83 -2.75 22.10
C ILE A 120 31.62 -3.98 22.59
N ASP A 121 31.63 -5.07 21.82
CA ASP A 121 32.41 -6.27 22.16
C ASP A 121 33.92 -6.00 22.17
N ASN A 122 34.41 -5.14 21.27
CA ASN A 122 35.82 -4.75 21.24
C ASN A 122 36.21 -3.85 22.42
N GLU A 123 35.37 -2.89 22.80
CA GLU A 123 35.57 -2.02 23.96
C GLU A 123 35.54 -2.82 25.29
N ALA A 124 34.61 -3.76 25.42
CA ALA A 124 34.52 -4.66 26.57
C ALA A 124 35.74 -5.59 26.68
N ARG A 125 36.28 -6.08 25.56
CA ARG A 125 37.53 -6.86 25.56
C ARG A 125 38.73 -6.02 26.00
N HIS A 126 38.84 -4.78 25.50
CA HIS A 126 39.98 -3.92 25.81
C HIS A 126 40.02 -3.52 27.29
N SER A 127 38.86 -3.26 27.91
CA SER A 127 38.77 -2.95 29.34
C SER A 127 39.11 -4.15 30.24
N ASN A 128 38.69 -5.38 29.88
CA ASN A 128 39.03 -6.58 30.64
C ASN A 128 40.54 -6.88 30.63
N ILE A 129 41.22 -6.70 29.49
CA ILE A 129 42.67 -6.92 29.38
C ILE A 129 43.45 -5.94 30.26
N VAL A 130 43.05 -4.67 30.29
CA VAL A 130 43.69 -3.62 31.11
C VAL A 130 43.52 -3.86 32.61
N ILE A 131 42.45 -4.54 33.02
CA ILE A 131 42.22 -4.88 34.44
C ILE A 131 43.07 -6.10 34.83
N THR A 132 43.19 -7.11 33.97
CA THR A 132 44.00 -8.32 34.27
C THR A 132 45.50 -8.08 34.27
N ASP A 133 46.01 -7.05 33.60
CA ASP A 133 47.43 -6.67 33.63
C ASP A 133 47.80 -5.81 34.86
N LYS A 134 46.83 -5.42 35.70
CA LYS A 134 47.05 -4.60 36.90
C LYS A 134 47.13 -5.39 38.22
N ASP A 135 46.95 -6.70 38.17
CA ASP A 135 47.13 -7.64 39.30
C ASP A 135 48.42 -8.45 39.13
#